data_AF-A0A5E5A8P4-F1
#
_entry.id   AF-A0A5E5A8P4-F1
#
_cell.length_a   1.000
_cell.length_b   1.000
_cell.length_c   1.000
_cell.angle_alpha   90.00
_cell.angle_beta   90.00
_cell.angle_gamma   90.00
#
_symmetry.space_group_name_H-M   'P 1'
#
loop_
_entity.id
_entity.type
_entity.pdbx_description
1 polymer ?
#
loop_
_entity_poly.entity_id
_entity_poly.type
_entity_poly.pdbx_seq_one_letter_code
_entity_poly.pdbx_strand_id
1 'polypeptide(L)'
;MTLKRDLNALCEDWAAWHRTRRIFMPPLPAGLLAGMQPRKVGPEPDAICSSTLSFFNLAVLSLPESPEKEALYLFYIHRVSHIKRVASALGISRDAFYKRVDSGRAQAYRAYCRMVESV
;
A
#
# COMPACT_ATOMS: atom_id res chain seq x y z
N MET A 1 20.79 -8.42 -10.54
CA MET A 1 19.90 -7.44 -9.89
C MET A 1 19.68 -7.90 -8.46
N THR A 2 19.88 -7.03 -7.49
CA THR A 2 19.89 -7.37 -6.05
C THR A 2 18.46 -7.48 -5.54
N LEU A 3 18.08 -8.63 -4.95
CA LEU A 3 16.74 -8.96 -4.42
C LEU A 3 16.02 -7.82 -3.66
N LYS A 4 16.76 -6.96 -2.95
CA LYS A 4 16.20 -5.80 -2.24
C LYS A 4 15.62 -4.73 -3.17
N ARG A 5 16.26 -4.50 -4.32
CA ARG A 5 15.81 -3.51 -5.32
C ARG A 5 14.50 -3.98 -5.96
N ASP A 6 14.35 -5.29 -6.15
CA ASP A 6 13.14 -5.91 -6.70
C ASP A 6 11.97 -5.85 -5.70
N LEU A 7 12.23 -6.08 -4.41
CA LEU A 7 11.21 -5.95 -3.34
C LEU A 7 10.68 -4.52 -3.18
N ASN A 8 11.56 -3.52 -3.30
CA ASN A 8 11.14 -2.13 -3.25
C ASN A 8 10.23 -1.78 -4.42
N ALA A 9 10.58 -2.23 -5.63
CA ALA A 9 9.77 -2.01 -6.82
C ALA A 9 8.37 -2.66 -6.67
N LEU A 10 8.31 -3.91 -6.21
CA LEU A 10 7.03 -4.59 -5.93
C LEU A 10 6.15 -3.80 -4.95
N CYS A 11 6.74 -3.22 -3.90
CA CYS A 11 5.98 -2.43 -2.92
C CYS A 11 5.52 -1.08 -3.49
N GLU A 12 6.30 -0.46 -4.37
CA GLU A 12 5.86 0.75 -5.09
C GLU A 12 4.71 0.46 -6.05
N ASP A 13 4.80 -0.64 -6.80
CA ASP A 13 3.74 -1.09 -7.71
C ASP A 13 2.47 -1.43 -6.91
N TRP A 14 2.61 -2.12 -5.77
CA TRP A 14 1.52 -2.36 -4.84
C TRP A 14 0.91 -1.07 -4.30
N ALA A 15 1.71 -0.07 -3.95
CA ALA A 15 1.21 1.22 -3.45
C ALA A 15 0.43 1.99 -4.52
N ALA A 16 0.91 1.97 -5.77
CA ALA A 16 0.21 2.56 -6.90
C ALA A 16 -1.14 1.85 -7.13
N TRP A 17 -1.12 0.52 -7.13
CA TRP A 17 -2.31 -0.32 -7.26
C TRP A 17 -3.32 -0.16 -6.11
N HIS A 18 -2.86 0.00 -4.88
CA HIS A 18 -3.74 0.20 -3.72
C HIS A 18 -4.59 1.48 -3.87
N ARG A 19 -4.07 2.51 -4.54
CA ARG A 19 -4.82 3.76 -4.80
C ARG A 19 -5.87 3.62 -5.89
N THR A 20 -5.64 2.74 -6.86
CA THR A 20 -6.59 2.47 -7.95
C THR A 20 -7.72 1.53 -7.52
N ARG A 21 -7.57 0.78 -6.41
CA ARG A 21 -8.64 -0.08 -5.87
C ARG A 21 -9.98 0.63 -5.67
N ARG A 22 -9.96 1.90 -5.29
CA ARG A 22 -11.16 2.74 -5.13
C ARG A 22 -12.02 2.78 -6.39
N ILE A 23 -11.42 2.61 -7.57
CA ILE A 23 -12.11 2.66 -8.87
C ILE A 23 -13.07 1.47 -9.02
N PHE A 24 -12.71 0.30 -8.47
CA PHE A 24 -13.58 -0.88 -8.50
C PHE A 24 -14.75 -0.82 -7.51
N MET A 25 -14.76 0.16 -6.61
CA MET A 25 -15.88 0.33 -5.69
C MET A 25 -17.01 1.07 -6.38
N PRO A 26 -18.28 0.69 -6.12
CA PRO A 26 -19.40 1.48 -6.61
C PRO A 26 -19.29 2.92 -6.07
N PRO A 27 -19.70 3.93 -6.86
CA PRO A 27 -19.64 5.31 -6.41
C PRO A 27 -20.46 5.47 -5.13
N LEU A 28 -19.91 6.18 -4.15
CA LEU A 28 -20.63 6.52 -2.92
C LEU A 28 -21.94 7.24 -3.29
N PRO A 29 -23.06 6.94 -2.60
CA PRO A 29 -24.32 7.61 -2.87
C PRO A 29 -24.14 9.11 -2.69
N ALA A 30 -24.30 9.86 -3.78
CA ALA A 30 -24.21 11.30 -3.77
C ALA A 30 -25.53 11.87 -3.25
N GLY A 31 -25.47 12.88 -2.37
CA GLY A 31 -26.66 13.61 -1.95
C GLY A 31 -27.36 14.32 -3.12
N LEU A 32 -28.63 14.70 -2.95
CA LEU A 32 -29.47 15.28 -4.01
C LEU A 32 -28.82 16.50 -4.69
N LEU A 33 -28.19 17.39 -3.90
CA LEU A 33 -27.43 18.54 -4.39
C LEU A 33 -26.22 18.15 -5.25
N ALA A 34 -25.51 17.08 -4.89
CA ALA A 34 -24.36 16.60 -5.64
C ALA A 34 -24.77 15.93 -6.96
N GLY A 35 -26.01 15.42 -7.05
CA GLY A 35 -26.60 14.93 -8.30
C GLY A 35 -26.95 16.05 -9.28
N MET A 36 -27.22 17.27 -8.80
CA MET A 36 -27.58 18.43 -9.64
C MET A 36 -26.36 19.18 -10.20
N GLN A 37 -25.15 18.88 -9.71
CA GLN A 37 -23.92 19.50 -10.20
C GLN A 37 -23.46 18.83 -11.51
N PRO A 38 -23.08 19.59 -12.55
CA PRO A 38 -22.53 19.02 -13.78
C PRO A 38 -21.24 18.28 -13.47
N ARG A 39 -21.20 16.97 -13.75
CA ARG A 39 -19.99 16.15 -13.55
C ARG A 39 -19.03 16.38 -14.71
N LYS A 40 -17.78 16.72 -14.40
CA LYS A 40 -16.69 16.58 -15.37
C LYS A 40 -16.42 15.08 -15.55
N VAL A 41 -17.01 14.48 -16.57
CA VAL A 41 -16.73 13.10 -16.95
C VAL A 41 -15.41 13.11 -17.70
N GLY A 42 -14.32 12.78 -16.99
CA GLY A 42 -13.04 12.47 -17.63
C GLY A 42 -13.10 11.10 -18.30
N PRO A 43 -12.04 10.72 -19.06
CA PRO A 43 -11.90 9.34 -19.52
C PRO A 43 -11.97 8.36 -18.35
N GLU A 44 -12.50 7.17 -18.61
CA GLU A 44 -12.56 6.11 -17.60
C GLU A 44 -11.14 5.83 -17.08
N PRO A 45 -10.92 5.86 -15.76
CA PRO A 45 -9.59 5.69 -15.22
C PRO A 45 -9.13 4.25 -15.40
N ASP A 46 -7.98 4.07 -16.06
CA ASP A 46 -7.35 2.76 -16.24
C ASP A 46 -6.83 2.25 -14.89
N ALA A 47 -7.47 1.20 -14.37
CA ALA A 47 -7.14 0.60 -13.09
C ALA A 47 -6.35 -0.69 -13.32
N ILE A 48 -5.15 -0.77 -12.75
CA ILE A 48 -4.32 -1.98 -12.80
C ILE A 48 -5.11 -3.16 -12.18
N CYS A 49 -5.33 -4.22 -12.96
CA CYS A 49 -5.95 -5.47 -12.51
C CYS A 49 -4.90 -6.58 -12.46
N SER A 50 -4.08 -6.60 -11.40
CA SER A 50 -3.02 -7.59 -11.22
C SER A 50 -3.35 -8.57 -10.09
N SER A 51 -3.38 -9.87 -10.40
CA SER A 51 -3.55 -10.94 -9.42
C SER A 51 -2.40 -10.93 -8.40
N THR A 52 -1.16 -10.74 -8.87
CA THR A 52 0.04 -10.65 -8.04
C THR A 52 -0.09 -9.58 -6.95
N LEU A 53 -0.46 -8.35 -7.33
CA LEU A 53 -0.61 -7.25 -6.38
C LEU A 53 -1.80 -7.46 -5.43
N SER A 54 -2.84 -8.15 -5.91
CA SER A 54 -3.98 -8.53 -5.09
C SER A 54 -3.62 -9.53 -4.00
N PHE A 55 -2.94 -10.62 -4.36
CA PHE A 55 -2.43 -11.59 -3.40
C PHE A 55 -1.41 -10.96 -2.44
N PHE A 56 -0.51 -10.10 -2.94
CA PHE A 56 0.43 -9.39 -2.09
C PHE A 56 -0.28 -8.52 -1.06
N ASN A 57 -1.37 -7.86 -1.42
CA ASN A 57 -2.16 -7.09 -0.47
C ASN A 57 -2.86 -7.95 0.58
N LEU A 58 -3.39 -9.11 0.18
CA LEU A 58 -3.95 -10.06 1.16
C LEU A 58 -2.86 -10.55 2.12
N ALA A 59 -1.65 -10.79 1.62
CA ALA A 59 -0.50 -11.14 2.44
C ALA A 59 -0.16 -10.01 3.44
N VAL A 60 -0.10 -8.76 3.00
CA VAL A 60 0.11 -7.59 3.89
C VAL A 60 -1.00 -7.48 4.95
N LEU A 61 -2.26 -7.67 4.56
CA LEU A 61 -3.39 -7.62 5.47
C LEU A 61 -3.33 -8.75 6.52
N SER A 62 -2.87 -9.94 6.12
CA SER A 62 -2.72 -11.11 7.00
C SER A 62 -1.61 -10.97 8.05
N LEU A 63 -0.68 -10.02 7.87
CA LEU A 63 0.36 -9.78 8.87
C LEU A 63 -0.27 -9.30 10.18
N PRO A 64 0.28 -9.70 11.35
CA PRO A 64 -0.15 -9.17 12.63
C PRO A 64 0.04 -7.66 12.69
N GLU A 65 -0.79 -6.97 13.48
CA GLU A 65 -0.60 -5.54 13.76
C GLU A 65 0.71 -5.35 14.53
N SER A 66 1.73 -4.88 13.82
CA SER A 66 3.10 -4.72 14.30
C SER A 66 3.66 -3.36 13.89
N PRO A 67 4.67 -2.83 14.61
CA PRO A 67 5.30 -1.57 14.22
C PRO A 67 5.97 -1.64 12.84
N GLU A 68 6.31 -2.83 12.35
CA GLU A 68 6.82 -3.04 10.99
C GLU A 68 5.71 -2.87 9.93
N LYS A 69 4.52 -3.41 10.19
CA LYS A 69 3.34 -3.26 9.33
C LYS A 69 2.91 -1.79 9.28
N GLU A 70 2.87 -1.12 10.43
CA GLU A 70 2.56 0.30 10.52
C GLU A 70 3.57 1.16 9.75
N ALA A 71 4.87 0.93 9.94
CA ALA A 71 5.92 1.65 9.21
C ALA A 71 5.81 1.44 7.69
N LEU A 72 5.44 0.23 7.25
CA LEU A 72 5.23 -0.09 5.84
C LEU A 72 4.05 0.70 5.24
N TYR A 73 2.92 0.81 5.95
CA TYR A 73 1.79 1.62 5.52
C TYR A 73 2.11 3.12 5.48
N LEU A 74 2.78 3.63 6.52
CA LEU A 74 3.19 5.04 6.58
C LEU A 74 4.12 5.40 5.42
N PHE A 75 5.01 4.49 5.05
CA PHE A 75 5.98 4.71 3.98
C PHE A 75 5.35 4.61 2.59
N TYR A 76 4.65 3.52 2.25
CA TYR A 76 4.18 3.26 0.88
C TYR A 76 2.78 3.81 0.59
N ILE A 77 1.82 3.60 1.49
CA ILE A 77 0.42 3.99 1.27
C ILE A 77 0.24 5.48 1.54
N HIS A 78 0.58 5.91 2.76
CA HIS A 78 0.43 7.30 3.19
C HIS A 78 1.50 8.24 2.60
N ARG A 79 2.62 7.70 2.09
CA ARG A 79 3.75 8.45 1.50
C ARG A 79 4.17 9.66 2.33
N VAL A 80 4.41 9.42 3.62
CA VAL A 80 4.84 10.47 4.55
C VAL A 80 6.14 11.14 4.05
N SER A 81 6.10 12.45 3.84
CA SER A 81 7.27 13.21 3.34
C SER A 81 8.33 13.48 4.41
N HIS A 82 7.91 13.71 5.67
CA HIS A 82 8.82 14.09 6.77
C HIS A 82 9.12 12.93 7.71
N ILE A 83 9.92 11.96 7.24
CA ILE A 83 10.25 10.74 8.00
C ILE A 83 10.90 11.04 9.36
N LYS A 84 11.69 12.12 9.48
CA LYS A 84 12.28 12.53 10.77
C LYS A 84 11.22 12.89 11.81
N ARG A 85 10.14 13.58 11.41
CA ARG A 85 9.05 13.96 12.32
C ARG A 85 8.24 12.75 12.74
N VAL A 86 7.97 11.84 11.80
CA VAL A 86 7.26 10.59 12.12
C VAL A 86 8.09 9.67 13.01
N ALA A 87 9.38 9.51 12.73
CA ALA A 87 10.28 8.77 13.61
C ALA A 87 10.29 9.36 15.03
N SER A 88 10.34 10.69 15.15
CA SER A 88 10.23 11.39 16.44
C SER A 88 8.89 11.16 17.14
N ALA A 89 7.78 11.17 16.40
CA ALA A 89 6.44 10.91 16.95
C ALA A 89 6.30 9.45 17.43
N LEU A 90 6.97 8.52 16.76
CA LEU A 90 7.05 7.10 17.14
C LEU A 90 8.10 6.82 18.21
N GLY A 91 8.84 7.83 18.69
CA GLY A 91 9.89 7.66 19.70
C GLY A 91 11.11 6.86 19.24
N ILE A 92 11.39 6.83 17.93
CA ILE A 92 12.49 6.04 17.34
C ILE A 92 13.44 6.90 16.52
N SER A 93 14.65 6.37 16.27
CA SER A 93 15.56 6.98 15.30
C SER A 93 15.06 6.80 13.86
N ARG A 94 15.48 7.70 12.97
CA ARG A 94 15.20 7.58 11.53
C ARG A 94 15.68 6.25 10.96
N ASP A 95 16.84 5.78 11.41
CA ASP A 95 17.43 4.53 10.91
C ASP A 95 16.63 3.32 11.41
N ALA A 96 16.12 3.37 12.65
CA ALA A 96 15.20 2.35 13.16
C ALA A 96 13.90 2.30 12.34
N PHE A 97 13.38 3.47 11.91
CA PHE A 97 12.22 3.52 11.01
C PHE A 97 12.49 2.78 9.69
N TYR A 98 13.59 3.07 9.01
CA TYR A 98 13.93 2.38 7.75
C TYR A 98 14.16 0.87 7.95
N LYS A 99 14.77 0.46 9.06
CA LYS A 99 14.91 -0.96 9.42
C LYS A 99 13.56 -1.65 9.59
N ARG A 100 12.57 -0.96 10.20
CA ARG A 100 11.19 -1.48 10.30
C ARG A 100 10.54 -1.63 8.94
N VAL A 101 10.72 -0.66 8.03
CA VAL A 101 10.21 -0.74 6.64
C VAL A 101 10.87 -1.89 5.87
N ASP A 102 12.19 -2.09 6.00
CA ASP A 102 12.90 -3.23 5.41
C ASP A 102 12.39 -4.57 5.96
N SER A 103 12.21 -4.66 7.27
CA SER A 103 11.67 -5.86 7.93
C SER A 103 10.24 -6.16 7.48
N GLY A 104 9.37 -5.14 7.47
CA GLY A 104 7.99 -5.26 7.02
C GLY A 104 7.88 -5.74 5.57
N ARG A 105 8.74 -5.23 4.67
CA ARG A 105 8.80 -5.69 3.27
C ARG A 105 9.14 -7.17 3.17
N ALA A 106 10.15 -7.61 3.91
CA ALA A 106 10.55 -9.01 3.92
C ALA A 106 9.45 -9.92 4.49
N GLN A 107 8.75 -9.48 5.55
CA GLN A 107 7.63 -10.22 6.13
C GLN A 107 6.45 -10.34 5.16
N ALA A 108 6.06 -9.23 4.53
CA ALA A 108 4.98 -9.21 3.54
C ALA A 108 5.28 -10.12 2.35
N TYR A 109 6.52 -10.07 1.83
CA TYR A 109 6.93 -10.93 0.73
C TYR A 109 6.94 -12.41 1.10
N ARG A 110 7.43 -12.77 2.29
CA ARG A 110 7.37 -14.16 2.78
C ARG A 110 5.95 -14.66 2.93
N ALA A 111 5.05 -13.83 3.45
CA ALA A 111 3.63 -14.16 3.56
C ALA A 111 3.01 -14.36 2.17
N TYR A 112 3.35 -13.49 1.20
CA TYR A 112 2.92 -13.62 -0.19
C TYR A 112 3.39 -14.93 -0.82
N CYS A 113 4.68 -15.30 -0.70
CA CYS A 113 5.18 -16.57 -1.22
C CYS A 113 4.42 -17.76 -0.64
N ARG A 114 4.17 -17.78 0.68
CA ARG A 114 3.39 -18.84 1.32
C ARG A 114 1.97 -18.94 0.78
N MET A 115 1.32 -17.80 0.52
CA MET A 115 -0.03 -17.78 -0.04
C MET A 115 -0.03 -18.30 -1.48
N VAL A 116 0.94 -17.92 -2.31
CA VAL A 116 1.05 -18.40 -3.70
C VAL A 116 1.36 -19.88 -3.77
N GLU A 117 2.20 -20.40 -2.87
CA GLU A 117 2.51 -21.83 -2.78
C GLU A 117 1.31 -22.68 -2.33
N SER A 118 0.31 -22.06 -1.69
CA SER A 118 -0.90 -22.74 -1.19
C SER A 118 -2.08 -22.75 -2.16
N VAL A 119 -1.95 -22.09 -3.30
CA VAL A 119 -2.96 -22.03 -4.38
C VAL A 119 -2.61 -23.03 -5.46
#